data_AF-A0A8R1EVA5-F1
#
_entry.id   AF-A0A8R1EVA5-F1
#
_cell.length_a   1.000
_cell.length_b   1.000
_cell.length_c   1.000
_cell.angle_alpha   90.00
_cell.angle_beta   90.00
_cell.angle_gamma   90.00
#
_symmetry.space_group_name_H-M   'P 1'
#
loop_
_entity.id
_entity.type
_entity.pdbx_description
1 polymer ?
#
loop_
_entity_poly.entity_id
_entity_poly.type
_entity_poly.pdbx_seq_one_letter_code
_entity_poly.pdbx_strand_id
1 'polypeptide(L)'
;MLSYYSTDESEKERLAELASPQGLDDLLEYANRCRRTTAEALRDFPKTAKSLLPDQLFEIFTPIRPRAFSIASAPIQKSIELLVAKVEYSSRMADKRKGLCSTFISRLKWGDKVYVQDKMKERVADIEALIDAGASIFVAGSTGDMPKAVLNVIKQIKGEQWTLKAEASAKIQFETWS
;
A
#
# COMPACT_ATOMS: atom_id res chain seq x y z
N MET A 1 -7.45 -8.64 16.40
CA MET A 1 -6.84 -9.83 15.78
C MET A 1 -5.55 -10.22 16.50
N LEU A 2 -4.55 -9.34 16.62
CA LEU A 2 -3.30 -9.63 17.34
C LEU A 2 -3.48 -10.12 18.79
N SER A 3 -4.46 -9.58 19.53
CA SER A 3 -4.76 -9.98 20.90
C SER A 3 -5.07 -11.48 21.05
N TYR A 4 -5.62 -12.14 20.03
CA TYR A 4 -5.94 -13.57 20.09
C TYR A 4 -4.70 -14.47 20.10
N TYR A 5 -3.58 -13.99 19.55
CA TYR A 5 -2.32 -14.75 19.50
C TYR A 5 -1.39 -14.45 20.67
N SER A 6 -1.73 -13.46 21.52
CA SER A 6 -0.90 -13.11 22.66
C SER A 6 -1.02 -14.15 23.77
N THR A 7 0.12 -14.67 24.21
CA THR A 7 0.24 -15.54 25.39
C THR A 7 0.53 -14.77 26.68
N ASP A 8 0.75 -13.46 26.58
CA ASP A 8 1.03 -12.58 27.71
C ASP A 8 -0.20 -11.75 28.06
N GLU A 9 -0.68 -11.85 29.29
CA GLU A 9 -1.93 -11.22 29.71
C GLU A 9 -1.88 -9.69 29.58
N SER A 10 -0.75 -9.05 29.92
CA SER A 10 -0.64 -7.58 29.81
C SER A 10 -0.67 -7.08 28.37
N GLU A 11 0.05 -7.74 27.46
CA GLU A 11 0.04 -7.37 26.05
C GLU A 11 -1.31 -7.67 25.41
N LYS A 12 -1.93 -8.80 25.80
CA LYS A 12 -3.26 -9.20 25.35
C LYS A 12 -4.33 -8.19 25.76
N GLU A 13 -4.33 -7.78 27.02
CA GLU A 13 -5.26 -6.78 27.55
C GLU A 13 -5.10 -5.45 26.81
N ARG A 14 -3.86 -4.95 26.64
CA ARG A 14 -3.63 -3.70 25.91
C ARG A 14 -4.05 -3.79 24.44
N LEU A 15 -3.76 -4.91 23.76
CA LEU A 15 -4.19 -5.12 22.39
C LEU A 15 -5.72 -5.22 22.27
N ALA A 16 -6.39 -5.82 23.25
CA ALA A 16 -7.85 -5.91 23.30
C ALA A 16 -8.48 -4.54 23.56
N GLU A 17 -7.89 -3.74 24.46
CA GLU A 17 -8.30 -2.37 24.75
C GLU A 17 -8.20 -1.50 23.49
N LEU A 18 -7.06 -1.50 22.80
CA LEU A 18 -6.86 -0.78 21.53
C LEU A 18 -7.85 -1.20 20.44
N ALA A 19 -8.28 -2.47 20.44
CA ALA A 19 -9.25 -2.98 19.48
C ALA A 19 -10.72 -2.74 19.89
N SER A 20 -10.97 -2.26 21.11
CA SER A 20 -12.31 -2.03 21.64
C SER A 20 -12.92 -0.71 21.11
N PRO A 21 -14.25 -0.57 21.11
CA PRO A 21 -14.89 0.70 20.77
C PRO A 21 -14.45 1.87 21.66
N GLN A 22 -14.19 1.59 22.95
CA GLN A 22 -13.75 2.60 23.91
C GLN A 22 -12.29 3.03 23.67
N GLY A 23 -11.45 2.14 23.16
CA GLY A 23 -10.04 2.41 22.85
C GLY A 23 -9.77 3.00 21.47
N LEU A 24 -10.81 3.45 20.74
CA LEU A 24 -10.65 3.97 19.38
C LEU A 24 -9.70 5.17 19.32
N ASP A 25 -9.82 6.12 20.25
CA ASP A 25 -8.96 7.30 20.28
C ASP A 25 -7.50 6.92 20.55
N ASP A 26 -7.27 5.97 21.47
CA ASP A 26 -5.97 5.40 21.76
C ASP A 26 -5.38 4.70 20.54
N LEU A 27 -6.18 3.92 19.80
CA LEU A 27 -5.75 3.27 18.56
C LEU A 27 -5.39 4.29 17.49
N LEU A 28 -6.17 5.36 17.35
CA LEU A 28 -5.88 6.43 16.39
C LEU A 28 -4.58 7.15 16.73
N GLU A 29 -4.32 7.43 18.01
CA GLU A 29 -3.08 8.04 18.48
C GLU A 29 -1.88 7.09 18.27
N TYR A 30 -2.03 5.84 18.69
CA TYR A 30 -1.02 4.81 18.58
C TYR A 30 -0.69 4.48 17.11
N ALA A 31 -1.66 4.04 16.31
CA ALA A 31 -1.39 3.54 14.97
C ALA A 31 -1.44 4.66 13.92
N ASN A 32 -2.60 5.31 13.81
CA ASN A 32 -2.94 6.08 12.61
C ASN A 32 -2.20 7.43 12.56
N ARG A 33 -2.21 8.21 13.64
CA ARG A 33 -1.58 9.54 13.72
C ARG A 33 -0.06 9.43 13.67
N CYS A 34 0.51 8.38 14.25
CA CYS A 34 1.95 8.11 14.17
C CYS A 34 2.39 7.49 12.84
N ARG A 35 1.46 7.03 11.99
CA ARG A 35 1.76 6.23 10.78
C ARG A 35 2.62 5.02 11.14
N ARG A 36 2.24 4.32 12.21
CA ARG A 36 2.93 3.14 12.72
C ARG A 36 2.71 1.99 11.75
N THR A 37 3.78 1.30 11.41
CA THR A 37 3.77 0.12 10.55
C THR A 37 3.47 -1.13 11.37
N THR A 38 2.99 -2.19 10.73
CA THR A 38 2.77 -3.48 11.39
C THR A 38 4.05 -4.02 12.03
N ALA A 39 5.21 -3.83 11.40
CA ALA A 39 6.49 -4.25 11.96
C ALA A 39 6.87 -3.50 13.24
N GLU A 40 6.59 -2.19 13.33
CA GLU A 40 6.80 -1.43 14.57
C GLU A 40 5.81 -1.85 15.65
N ALA A 41 4.55 -2.09 15.30
CA ALA A 41 3.57 -2.60 16.25
C ALA A 41 4.02 -3.96 16.83
N LEU A 42 4.50 -4.89 16.00
CA LEU A 42 5.05 -6.17 16.47
C LEU A 42 6.28 -5.99 17.39
N ARG A 43 7.09 -4.95 17.20
CA ARG A 43 8.21 -4.65 18.12
C ARG A 43 7.74 -4.08 19.46
N ASP A 44 6.64 -3.33 19.47
CA ASP A 44 6.04 -2.80 20.70
C ASP A 44 5.36 -3.91 21.54
N PHE A 45 4.96 -5.02 20.92
CA PHE A 45 4.36 -6.21 21.56
C PHE A 45 5.25 -7.46 21.38
N PRO A 46 6.47 -7.47 21.95
CA PRO A 46 7.47 -8.49 21.64
C PRO A 46 7.11 -9.90 22.11
N LYS A 47 6.30 -10.06 23.16
CA LYS A 47 5.88 -11.41 23.61
C LYS A 47 4.84 -11.99 22.65
N THR A 48 3.88 -11.17 22.23
CA THR A 48 2.90 -11.51 21.19
C THR A 48 3.58 -11.79 19.85
N ALA A 49 4.55 -10.98 19.46
CA ALA A 49 5.25 -11.19 18.19
C ALA A 49 6.04 -12.51 18.16
N LYS A 50 6.55 -12.98 19.31
CA LYS A 50 7.24 -14.27 19.42
C LYS A 50 6.31 -15.48 19.39
N SER A 51 5.04 -15.33 19.79
CA SER A 51 4.06 -16.42 19.77
C SER A 51 3.40 -16.61 18.41
N LEU A 52 3.58 -15.67 17.46
CA LEU A 52 3.03 -15.77 16.12
C LEU A 52 3.75 -16.85 15.30
N LEU A 53 2.97 -17.76 14.72
CA LEU A 53 3.44 -18.69 13.71
C LEU A 53 3.62 -17.97 12.36
N PRO A 54 4.54 -18.41 11.49
CA PRO A 54 4.75 -17.80 10.18
C PRO A 54 3.47 -17.66 9.36
N ASP A 55 2.60 -18.67 9.37
CA ASP A 55 1.36 -18.65 8.57
C ASP A 55 0.35 -17.61 9.07
N GLN A 56 0.35 -17.33 10.38
CA GLN A 56 -0.52 -16.31 10.98
C GLN A 56 -0.11 -14.90 10.56
N LEU A 57 1.14 -14.69 10.14
CA LEU A 57 1.58 -13.39 9.63
C LEU A 57 0.86 -13.01 8.34
N PHE A 58 0.45 -13.98 7.51
CA PHE A 58 -0.30 -13.70 6.29
C PHE A 58 -1.73 -13.23 6.56
N GLU A 59 -2.33 -13.62 7.69
CA GLU A 59 -3.63 -13.10 8.11
C GLU A 59 -3.53 -11.65 8.62
N ILE A 60 -2.37 -11.29 9.20
CA ILE A 60 -2.12 -9.97 9.78
C ILE A 60 -1.67 -8.97 8.71
N PHE A 61 -0.82 -9.40 7.76
CA PHE A 61 -0.27 -8.52 6.75
C PHE A 61 -1.24 -8.28 5.60
N THR A 62 -1.37 -7.01 5.21
CA THR A 62 -2.10 -6.65 4.01
C THR A 62 -1.25 -6.99 2.78
N PRO A 63 -1.78 -7.71 1.78
CA PRO A 63 -1.06 -7.96 0.53
C PRO A 63 -0.60 -6.66 -0.14
N ILE A 64 0.60 -6.68 -0.72
CA ILE A 64 1.13 -5.52 -1.46
C ILE A 64 0.28 -5.33 -2.71
N ARG A 65 -0.31 -4.14 -2.86
CA ARG A 65 -1.11 -3.78 -4.03
C ARG A 65 -0.22 -3.23 -5.16
N PRO A 66 -0.48 -3.58 -6.43
CA PRO A 66 0.17 -2.93 -7.56
C PRO A 66 -0.05 -1.42 -7.54
N ARG A 67 0.94 -0.65 -7.98
CA ARG A 67 0.85 0.80 -8.10
C ARG A 67 0.85 1.19 -9.56
N ALA A 68 -0.22 1.85 -9.98
CA ALA A 68 -0.35 2.37 -11.32
C ALA A 68 0.22 3.79 -11.40
N PHE A 69 0.69 4.14 -12.59
CA PHE A 69 1.28 5.43 -12.94
C PHE A 69 0.78 5.83 -14.31
N SER A 70 0.67 7.14 -14.55
CA SER A 70 0.40 7.67 -15.89
C SER A 70 1.63 7.51 -16.78
N ILE A 71 1.41 7.04 -18.01
CA ILE A 71 2.44 6.97 -19.04
C ILE A 71 2.82 8.40 -19.44
N ALA A 72 4.09 8.73 -19.31
CA ALA A 72 4.65 10.05 -19.62
C ALA A 72 5.23 10.13 -21.05
N SER A 73 5.34 9.01 -21.75
CA SER A 73 5.79 8.93 -23.14
C SER A 73 4.64 9.03 -24.13
N ALA A 74 4.93 9.49 -25.36
CA ALA A 74 3.97 9.45 -26.45
C ALA A 74 3.79 8.01 -27.00
N PRO A 75 2.61 7.64 -27.50
CA PRO A 75 2.34 6.28 -28.02
C PRO A 75 3.23 5.85 -29.20
N ILE A 76 3.82 6.82 -29.91
CA ILE A 76 4.70 6.55 -31.06
C ILE A 76 6.09 6.05 -30.65
N GLN A 77 6.46 6.22 -29.37
CA GLN A 77 7.72 5.73 -28.83
C GLN A 77 7.61 4.22 -28.55
N LYS A 78 8.70 3.48 -28.79
CA LYS A 78 8.77 2.02 -28.51
C LYS A 78 8.98 1.70 -27.02
N SER A 79 9.16 2.72 -26.19
CA SER A 79 9.42 2.62 -24.75
C SER A 79 8.37 3.40 -23.97
N ILE A 80 7.97 2.84 -22.82
CA ILE A 80 7.09 3.52 -21.86
C ILE A 80 7.96 4.32 -20.90
N GLU A 81 7.67 5.61 -20.76
CA GLU A 81 8.30 6.48 -19.77
C GLU A 81 7.32 6.74 -18.63
N LEU A 82 7.83 6.84 -17.40
CA LEU A 82 7.05 7.15 -16.20
C LEU A 82 7.68 8.33 -15.48
N LEU A 83 6.86 9.29 -15.04
CA LEU A 83 7.28 10.36 -14.13
C LEU A 83 6.81 10.03 -12.72
N VAL A 84 7.73 9.66 -11.85
CA VAL A 84 7.42 9.17 -10.49
C VAL A 84 8.08 10.07 -9.44
N ALA A 85 7.26 10.68 -8.58
CA ALA A 85 7.76 11.37 -7.40
C ALA A 85 8.20 10.35 -6.33
N LYS A 86 9.41 10.53 -5.79
CA LYS A 86 9.88 9.71 -4.67
C LYS A 86 9.09 10.06 -3.42
N VAL A 87 8.40 9.07 -2.84
CA VAL A 87 7.66 9.23 -1.60
C VAL A 87 8.60 8.96 -0.43
N GLU A 88 9.02 10.01 0.24
CA GLU A 88 9.79 9.93 1.47
C GLU A 88 9.38 11.10 2.39
N TYR A 89 8.93 10.81 3.61
CA TYR A 89 8.49 11.84 4.56
C TYR A 89 8.77 11.44 6.00
N SER A 90 8.84 12.42 6.89
CA SER A 90 8.98 12.19 8.34
C SER A 90 7.61 12.00 8.99
N SER A 91 7.51 11.04 9.90
CA SER A 91 6.31 10.85 10.74
C SER A 91 6.63 11.23 12.19
N ARG A 92 5.70 10.97 13.12
CA ARG A 92 6.00 11.07 14.57
C ARG A 92 6.97 9.97 15.05
N MET A 93 7.23 8.97 14.22
CA MET A 93 8.19 7.91 14.48
C MET A 93 9.59 8.30 14.01
N ALA A 94 10.63 7.74 14.66
CA ALA A 94 12.02 8.07 14.38
C ALA A 94 12.43 7.81 12.92
N ASP A 95 11.99 6.68 12.35
CA ASP A 95 12.33 6.30 11.00
C ASP A 95 11.46 7.01 9.96
N LYS A 96 12.12 7.56 8.92
CA LYS A 96 11.43 8.14 7.76
C LYS A 96 10.58 7.10 7.04
N ARG A 97 9.39 7.51 6.64
CA ARG A 97 8.47 6.70 5.84
C ARG A 97 8.87 6.77 4.39
N LYS A 98 8.91 5.61 3.74
CA LYS A 98 9.31 5.43 2.35
C LYS A 98 8.21 4.70 1.61
N GLY A 99 7.76 5.22 0.47
CA GLY A 99 6.80 4.52 -0.38
C GLY A 99 7.45 3.28 -1.00
N LEU A 100 6.77 2.14 -0.96
CA LEU A 100 7.29 0.86 -1.46
C LEU A 100 7.73 0.98 -2.94
N CYS A 101 6.79 1.33 -3.82
CA CYS A 101 7.02 1.35 -5.26
C CYS A 101 7.97 2.48 -5.70
N SER A 102 7.78 3.71 -5.20
CA SER A 102 8.64 4.82 -5.59
C SER A 102 10.07 4.69 -5.07
N THR A 103 10.27 4.08 -3.88
CA THR A 103 11.61 3.74 -3.39
C THR A 103 12.23 2.62 -4.24
N PHE A 104 11.46 1.60 -4.60
CA PHE A 104 11.90 0.54 -5.48
C PHE A 104 12.40 1.10 -6.83
N ILE A 105 11.58 1.90 -7.51
CA ILE A 105 11.94 2.55 -8.79
C ILE A 105 13.18 3.44 -8.62
N SER A 106 13.28 4.22 -7.53
CA SER A 106 14.42 5.11 -7.30
C SER A 106 15.77 4.41 -7.14
N ARG A 107 15.78 3.09 -6.90
CA ARG A 107 17.00 2.27 -6.78
C ARG A 107 17.44 1.65 -8.10
N LEU A 108 16.58 1.68 -9.13
CA LEU A 108 16.88 1.10 -10.43
C LEU A 108 17.89 1.97 -11.17
N LYS A 109 18.79 1.31 -11.89
CA LYS A 109 19.76 1.93 -12.78
C LYS A 109 19.33 1.74 -14.23
N TRP A 110 19.88 2.57 -15.10
CA TRP A 110 19.66 2.44 -16.54
C TRP A 110 20.13 1.06 -17.01
N GLY A 111 19.26 0.34 -17.74
CA GLY A 111 19.50 -1.03 -18.21
C GLY A 111 18.92 -2.13 -17.31
N ASP A 112 18.46 -1.81 -16.10
CA ASP A 112 17.83 -2.80 -15.22
C ASP A 112 16.50 -3.28 -15.84
N LYS A 113 16.40 -4.60 -16.07
CA LYS A 113 15.12 -5.26 -16.37
C LYS A 113 14.58 -5.86 -15.08
N VAL A 114 13.39 -5.44 -14.68
CA VAL A 114 12.74 -5.94 -13.47
C VAL A 114 11.51 -6.74 -13.87
N TYR A 115 11.56 -8.02 -13.59
CA TYR A 115 10.38 -8.86 -13.64
C TYR A 115 10.15 -9.55 -12.29
N VAL A 116 8.88 -9.78 -11.95
CA VAL A 116 8.50 -10.45 -10.69
C VAL A 116 9.18 -11.81 -10.58
N GLN A 117 9.25 -12.58 -11.67
CA GLN A 117 9.93 -13.87 -11.71
C GLN A 117 11.44 -13.78 -11.41
N ASP A 118 12.11 -12.69 -11.76
CA ASP A 118 13.54 -12.54 -11.48
C ASP A 118 13.77 -12.20 -10.01
N LYS A 119 12.85 -11.43 -9.40
CA LYS A 119 12.84 -11.22 -7.95
C LYS A 119 12.46 -12.46 -7.15
N MET A 120 11.61 -13.32 -7.69
CA MET A 120 11.34 -14.64 -7.09
C MET A 120 12.57 -15.54 -7.15
N LYS A 121 13.32 -15.54 -8.27
CA LYS A 121 14.58 -16.31 -8.41
C LYS A 121 15.66 -15.89 -7.39
N GLU A 122 15.73 -14.61 -7.05
CA GLU A 122 16.63 -14.11 -6.00
C GLU A 122 16.28 -14.63 -4.59
N ARG A 123 15.08 -15.19 -4.39
CA ARG A 123 14.52 -15.58 -3.09
C ARG A 123 13.93 -16.99 -3.08
N VAL A 124 14.45 -17.88 -3.92
CA VAL A 124 13.89 -19.24 -4.13
C VAL A 124 13.80 -20.03 -2.84
N ALA A 125 14.87 -20.08 -2.04
CA ALA A 125 14.89 -20.85 -0.79
C ALA A 125 13.81 -20.37 0.20
N ASP A 126 13.61 -19.05 0.30
CA ASP A 126 12.57 -18.46 1.16
C ASP A 126 11.16 -18.84 0.64
N ILE A 127 10.96 -18.76 -0.68
CA ILE A 127 9.67 -19.04 -1.32
C ILE A 127 9.32 -20.53 -1.25
N GLU A 128 10.28 -21.42 -1.51
CA GLU A 128 10.10 -22.88 -1.39
C GLU A 128 9.72 -23.26 0.04
N ALA A 129 10.44 -22.75 1.04
CA ALA A 129 10.14 -23.02 2.44
C ALA A 129 8.72 -22.55 2.83
N LEU A 130 8.25 -21.42 2.30
CA LEU A 130 6.89 -20.95 2.53
C LEU A 130 5.85 -21.84 1.84
N ILE A 131 6.12 -22.30 0.62
CA ILE A 131 5.24 -23.22 -0.10
C ILE A 131 5.15 -24.56 0.64
N ASP A 132 6.27 -25.10 1.10
CA ASP A 132 6.34 -26.35 1.86
C ASP A 132 5.60 -26.25 3.20
N ALA A 133 5.57 -25.06 3.79
CA ALA A 133 4.76 -24.76 4.98
C ALA A 133 3.26 -24.59 4.69
N GLY A 134 2.83 -24.65 3.43
CA GLY A 134 1.43 -24.56 3.02
C GLY A 134 0.96 -23.16 2.60
N ALA A 135 1.87 -22.24 2.30
CA ALA A 135 1.51 -20.88 1.89
C ALA A 135 0.75 -20.87 0.55
N SER A 136 -0.26 -19.99 0.45
CA SER A 136 -1.02 -19.74 -0.78
C SER A 136 -0.44 -18.56 -1.58
N ILE A 137 -0.48 -18.65 -2.92
CA ILE A 137 0.03 -17.61 -3.83
C ILE A 137 -1.14 -16.83 -4.46
N PHE A 138 -1.09 -15.50 -4.42
CA PHE A 138 -2.11 -14.61 -5.01
C PHE A 138 -1.46 -13.58 -5.96
N VAL A 139 -2.13 -13.26 -7.08
CA VAL A 139 -1.67 -12.31 -8.11
C VAL A 139 -2.84 -11.39 -8.54
N ALA A 140 -2.66 -10.05 -8.57
CA ALA A 140 -3.75 -9.05 -8.81
C ALA A 140 -3.28 -7.72 -9.49
N GLY A 141 -4.20 -6.80 -9.92
CA GLY A 141 -4.02 -5.48 -10.64
C GLY A 141 -5.21 -4.45 -10.52
N SER A 142 -5.06 -3.11 -10.72
CA SER A 142 -6.11 -2.06 -10.33
C SER A 142 -6.20 -0.67 -11.06
N THR A 143 -7.30 0.13 -10.83
CA THR A 143 -7.56 1.62 -11.08
C THR A 143 -8.51 2.37 -10.06
N GLY A 144 -8.48 3.74 -9.89
CA GLY A 144 -9.10 4.58 -8.78
C GLY A 144 -9.56 6.09 -9.00
N ASP A 145 -9.61 6.97 -7.94
CA ASP A 145 -10.71 7.95 -7.56
C ASP A 145 -10.51 9.53 -7.57
N MET A 146 -9.45 10.11 -8.15
CA MET A 146 -9.30 11.58 -8.38
C MET A 146 -10.15 12.25 -9.53
N PRO A 147 -11.05 11.60 -10.33
CA PRO A 147 -11.77 12.27 -11.43
C PRO A 147 -12.76 13.33 -10.95
N LYS A 148 -13.34 13.06 -9.79
CA LYS A 148 -14.53 13.73 -9.28
C LYS A 148 -14.27 15.19 -8.92
N ALA A 149 -13.04 15.53 -8.52
CA ALA A 149 -12.66 16.89 -8.12
C ALA A 149 -12.46 17.81 -9.33
N VAL A 150 -11.80 17.33 -10.39
CA VAL A 150 -11.55 18.11 -11.61
C VAL A 150 -12.87 18.36 -12.36
N LEU A 151 -13.80 17.41 -12.30
CA LEU A 151 -15.12 17.56 -12.90
C LEU A 151 -15.92 18.74 -12.33
N ASN A 152 -15.85 18.99 -11.01
CA ASN A 152 -16.60 20.06 -10.37
C ASN A 152 -16.15 21.47 -10.80
N VAL A 153 -14.85 21.66 -11.08
CA VAL A 153 -14.33 22.95 -11.58
C VAL A 153 -14.78 23.20 -13.02
N ILE A 154 -14.80 22.16 -13.86
CA ILE A 154 -15.24 22.28 -15.26
C ILE A 154 -16.73 22.66 -15.32
N LYS A 155 -17.56 22.07 -14.44
CA LYS A 155 -18.98 22.43 -14.31
C LYS A 155 -19.20 23.91 -13.97
N GLN A 156 -18.32 24.52 -13.17
CA GLN A 156 -18.42 25.95 -12.82
C GLN A 156 -18.05 26.87 -13.99
N ILE A 157 -17.07 26.48 -14.82
CA ILE A 157 -16.59 27.32 -15.93
C ILE A 157 -17.53 27.27 -17.13
N LYS A 158 -18.04 26.07 -17.47
CA LYS A 158 -18.77 25.84 -18.73
C LYS A 158 -20.25 25.51 -18.53
N GLY A 159 -20.69 25.34 -17.29
CA GLY A 159 -22.03 24.91 -16.95
C GLY A 159 -22.20 23.38 -16.97
N GLU A 160 -23.16 22.91 -16.19
CA GLU A 160 -23.39 21.48 -15.97
C GLU A 160 -23.85 20.75 -17.24
N GLN A 161 -24.77 21.35 -18.02
CA GLN A 161 -25.24 20.76 -19.28
C GLN A 161 -24.14 20.59 -20.32
N TRP A 162 -23.19 21.54 -20.40
CA TRP A 162 -22.08 21.43 -21.32
C TRP A 162 -21.12 20.32 -20.89
N THR A 163 -20.83 20.23 -19.60
CA THR A 163 -19.90 19.26 -19.03
C THR A 163 -20.42 17.83 -19.19
N LEU A 164 -21.72 17.60 -18.96
CA LEU A 164 -22.38 16.30 -19.19
C LEU A 164 -22.30 15.85 -20.66
N LYS A 165 -22.51 16.78 -21.61
CA LYS A 165 -22.32 16.48 -23.05
C LYS A 165 -20.85 16.19 -23.39
N ALA A 166 -19.91 16.87 -22.74
CA ALA A 166 -18.48 16.67 -22.98
C ALA A 166 -17.98 15.32 -22.41
N GLU A 167 -18.48 14.87 -21.26
CA GLU A 167 -18.22 13.51 -20.76
C GLU A 167 -18.86 12.44 -21.65
N ALA A 168 -20.14 12.61 -22.02
CA ALA A 168 -20.87 11.65 -22.86
C ALA A 168 -20.26 11.50 -24.27
N SER A 169 -19.54 12.51 -24.74
CA SER A 169 -18.80 12.47 -26.02
C SER A 169 -17.32 12.09 -25.86
N ALA A 170 -16.90 11.65 -24.67
CA ALA A 170 -15.52 11.31 -24.34
C ALA A 170 -14.52 12.47 -24.54
N LYS A 171 -15.01 13.71 -24.61
CA LYS A 171 -14.22 14.94 -24.75
C LYS A 171 -13.52 15.35 -23.45
N ILE A 172 -14.00 14.84 -22.32
CA ILE A 172 -13.33 14.92 -21.02
C ILE A 172 -13.17 13.48 -20.52
N GLN A 173 -11.94 13.11 -20.16
CA GLN A 173 -11.60 11.83 -19.57
C GLN A 173 -10.68 12.09 -18.38
N PHE A 174 -10.77 11.25 -17.36
CA PHE A 174 -10.01 11.41 -16.13
C PHE A 174 -9.26 10.13 -15.81
N GLU A 175 -7.96 10.23 -15.61
CA GLU A 175 -7.11 9.14 -15.12
C GLU A 175 -6.45 9.57 -13.83
N THR A 176 -6.80 8.92 -12.73
CA THR A 176 -6.62 9.58 -11.45
C THR A 176 -6.38 8.61 -10.29
N TRP A 177 -5.62 9.04 -9.29
CA TRP A 177 -5.06 8.16 -8.26
C TRP A 177 -5.05 8.90 -6.90
N SER A 178 -5.33 8.21 -5.79
CA SER A 178 -5.26 8.73 -4.41
C SER A 178 -4.07 8.22 -3.61
#